data_AF-A0A533VIH6-F1
#
_entry.id   AF-A0A533VIH6-F1
#
_cell.length_a   1.000
_cell.length_b   1.000
_cell.length_c   1.000
_cell.angle_alpha   90.00
_cell.angle_beta   90.00
_cell.angle_gamma   90.00
#
_symmetry.space_group_name_H-M   'P 1'
#
loop_
_entity.id
_entity.type
_entity.pdbx_description
1 polymer ?
#
loop_
_entity_poly.entity_id
_entity_poly.type
_entity_poly.pdbx_seq_one_letter_code
_entity_poly.pdbx_strand_id
1 'polypeptide(L)'
;MSKRPQHMELVVLSHQYQERLNRLEEAIRIIRNMWTKEPTSSFIGKYYQVRDAYCNPKPIQKPSPPILVGGGGERRTLKIVAKYADACNLIGSLETINRKLTVLREHC
;
A
#
# COMPACT_ATOMS: atom_id res chain seq x y z
N MET A 1 -26.85 -31.14 5.51
CA MET A 1 -25.78 -30.21 5.93
C MET A 1 -24.71 -30.19 4.84
N SER A 2 -24.78 -29.21 3.93
CA SER A 2 -23.86 -29.09 2.79
C SER A 2 -22.51 -28.54 3.27
N LYS A 3 -21.46 -29.36 3.21
CA LYS A 3 -20.08 -28.91 3.42
C LYS A 3 -19.71 -28.00 2.25
N ARG A 4 -19.72 -26.68 2.45
CA ARG A 4 -19.11 -25.74 1.49
C ARG A 4 -17.66 -26.19 1.23
N PRO A 5 -17.21 -26.29 -0.03
CA PRO A 5 -15.87 -26.75 -0.34
C PRO A 5 -14.85 -25.71 0.15
N GLN A 6 -13.99 -26.10 1.09
CA GLN A 6 -12.97 -25.25 1.72
C GLN A 6 -12.06 -24.53 0.71
N HIS A 7 -11.87 -25.11 -0.48
CA HIS A 7 -11.13 -24.50 -1.59
C HIS A 7 -11.75 -23.18 -2.10
N MET A 8 -13.08 -23.07 -2.11
CA MET A 8 -13.76 -21.86 -2.57
C MET A 8 -13.60 -20.71 -1.56
N GLU A 9 -13.57 -21.03 -0.27
CA GLU A 9 -13.40 -20.05 0.81
C GLU A 9 -11.98 -19.47 0.83
N LEU A 10 -10.94 -20.30 0.65
CA LEU A 10 -9.56 -19.85 0.49
C LEU A 10 -9.36 -18.93 -0.73
N VAL A 11 -10.02 -19.23 -1.86
CA VAL A 11 -9.96 -18.39 -3.06
C VAL A 11 -10.64 -17.05 -2.81
N VAL A 12 -11.84 -17.01 -2.23
CA VAL A 12 -12.56 -15.77 -1.90
C VAL A 12 -11.74 -14.90 -0.94
N LEU A 13 -11.18 -15.50 0.10
CA LEU A 13 -10.29 -14.80 1.04
C LEU A 13 -9.07 -14.24 0.30
N SER A 14 -8.41 -15.03 -0.56
CA SER A 14 -7.25 -14.58 -1.32
C SER A 14 -7.56 -13.41 -2.27
N HIS A 15 -8.78 -13.37 -2.83
CA HIS A 15 -9.24 -12.30 -3.71
C HIS A 15 -9.45 -11.00 -2.92
N GLN A 16 -10.08 -11.11 -1.75
CA GLN A 16 -10.28 -9.99 -0.84
C GLN A 16 -8.95 -9.42 -0.33
N TYR A 17 -7.95 -10.27 -0.06
CA TYR A 17 -6.60 -9.82 0.32
C TYR A 17 -5.89 -9.05 -0.80
N GLN A 18 -5.95 -9.54 -2.04
CA GLN A 18 -5.36 -8.84 -3.18
C GLN A 18 -6.02 -7.48 -3.41
N GLU A 19 -7.35 -7.43 -3.32
CA GLU A 19 -8.08 -6.18 -3.47
C GLU A 19 -7.68 -5.14 -2.42
N ARG A 20 -7.55 -5.55 -1.14
CA ARG A 20 -7.12 -4.64 -0.07
C ARG A 20 -5.75 -4.03 -0.34
N LEU A 21 -4.81 -4.81 -0.88
CA LEU A 21 -3.47 -4.30 -1.20
C LEU A 21 -3.49 -3.37 -2.42
N ASN A 22 -4.33 -3.63 -3.44
CA ASN A 22 -4.49 -2.70 -4.56
C ASN A 22 -5.11 -1.38 -4.11
N ARG A 23 -6.09 -1.43 -3.20
CA ARG A 23 -6.69 -0.23 -2.60
C ARG A 23 -5.67 0.55 -1.77
N LEU A 24 -4.83 -0.14 -1.00
CA LEU A 24 -3.73 0.49 -0.27
C LEU A 24 -2.77 1.24 -1.21
N GLU A 25 -2.37 0.61 -2.32
CA GLU A 25 -1.51 1.22 -3.32
C GLU A 25 -2.12 2.52 -3.89
N GLU A 26 -3.40 2.49 -4.28
CA GLU A 26 -4.09 3.70 -4.76
C GLU A 26 -4.19 4.78 -3.67
N ALA A 27 -4.52 4.39 -2.43
CA ALA A 27 -4.62 5.31 -1.31
C ALA A 27 -3.30 6.04 -1.03
N ILE A 28 -2.15 5.34 -1.03
CA ILE A 28 -0.83 5.96 -0.83
C ILE A 28 -0.56 7.01 -1.91
N ARG A 29 -0.89 6.70 -3.18
CA ARG A 29 -0.71 7.63 -4.30
C ARG A 29 -1.62 8.86 -4.18
N ILE A 30 -2.87 8.65 -3.75
CA ILE A 30 -3.80 9.75 -3.48
C ILE A 30 -3.26 10.65 -2.37
N ILE A 31 -2.87 10.07 -1.23
CA ILE A 31 -2.32 10.81 -0.08
C ILE A 31 -1.12 11.64 -0.52
N ARG A 32 -0.17 11.04 -1.25
CA ARG A 32 1.01 11.76 -1.76
C ARG A 32 0.61 12.92 -2.65
N ASN A 33 -0.31 12.72 -3.60
CA ASN A 33 -0.79 13.79 -4.47
C ASN A 33 -1.49 14.91 -3.67
N MET A 34 -2.32 14.57 -2.69
CA MET A 34 -3.01 15.54 -1.84
C MET A 34 -2.01 16.42 -1.09
N TRP A 35 -0.89 15.85 -0.64
CA TRP A 35 0.14 16.60 0.10
C TRP A 35 1.06 17.44 -0.79
N THR A 36 1.27 17.07 -2.05
CA THR A 36 2.30 17.69 -2.89
C THR A 36 1.78 18.50 -4.08
N LYS A 37 0.56 18.24 -4.55
CA LYS A 37 -0.03 18.97 -5.69
C LYS A 37 -0.85 20.19 -5.23
N GLU A 38 -0.81 21.22 -6.05
CA GLU A 38 -1.56 22.47 -5.88
C GLU A 38 -2.21 22.89 -7.22
N PRO A 39 -3.35 23.60 -7.20
CA PRO A 39 -4.17 23.92 -6.03
C PRO A 39 -5.06 22.74 -5.59
N THR A 40 -5.28 21.79 -6.49
CA THR A 40 -6.12 20.62 -6.30
C THR A 40 -5.38 19.36 -6.73
N SER A 41 -5.90 18.21 -6.32
CA SER A 41 -5.40 16.90 -6.70
C SER A 41 -6.53 16.03 -7.25
N SER A 42 -6.29 15.48 -8.43
CA SER A 42 -7.13 14.48 -9.07
C SER A 42 -6.40 13.15 -9.17
N PHE A 43 -7.14 12.06 -9.05
CA PHE A 43 -6.66 10.69 -9.16
C PHE A 43 -7.77 9.79 -9.73
N ILE A 44 -7.49 9.10 -10.83
CA ILE A 44 -8.42 8.14 -11.42
C ILE A 44 -7.78 6.75 -11.33
N GLY A 45 -8.22 5.98 -10.35
CA GLY A 45 -7.86 4.58 -10.16
C GLY A 45 -9.03 3.64 -10.42
N LYS A 46 -8.78 2.35 -10.25
CA LYS A 46 -9.79 1.30 -10.34
C LYS A 46 -10.74 1.36 -9.15
N TYR A 47 -10.23 1.71 -7.96
CA TYR A 47 -11.00 1.66 -6.71
C TYR A 47 -11.39 3.04 -6.21
N TYR A 48 -10.58 4.06 -6.48
CA TYR A 48 -10.84 5.43 -6.07
C TYR A 48 -10.80 6.38 -7.26
N GLN A 49 -11.78 7.27 -7.31
CA GLN A 49 -11.80 8.42 -8.22
C GLN A 49 -11.90 9.68 -7.38
N VAL A 50 -10.86 10.50 -7.44
CA VAL A 50 -10.77 11.81 -6.79
C VAL A 50 -10.70 12.85 -7.90
N ARG A 51 -11.55 13.87 -7.82
CA ARG A 51 -11.61 14.95 -8.81
C ARG A 51 -11.49 16.28 -8.09
N ASP A 52 -10.49 17.06 -8.49
CA ASP A 52 -10.22 18.44 -8.09
C ASP A 52 -10.30 18.65 -6.56
N ALA A 53 -9.78 17.69 -5.80
CA ALA A 53 -9.86 17.72 -4.35
C ALA A 53 -8.82 18.67 -3.76
N TYR A 54 -9.25 19.46 -2.78
CA TYR A 54 -8.40 20.35 -2.01
C TYR A 54 -7.87 19.63 -0.77
N CYS A 55 -6.60 19.87 -0.44
CA CYS A 55 -6.00 19.49 0.83
C CYS A 55 -5.27 20.72 1.37
N ASN A 56 -5.91 21.41 2.31
CA ASN A 56 -5.35 22.60 2.95
C ASN A 56 -5.70 22.63 4.45
N PRO A 57 -4.75 22.99 5.32
CA PRO A 57 -3.36 23.33 5.00
C PRO A 57 -2.55 22.11 4.56
N LYS A 58 -1.50 22.33 3.76
CA LYS A 58 -0.53 21.27 3.42
C LYS A 58 0.25 20.84 4.66
N PRO A 59 0.83 19.63 4.66
CA PRO A 59 1.79 19.25 5.68
C PRO A 59 2.93 20.26 5.80
N ILE A 60 3.36 20.47 7.04
CA ILE A 60 4.48 21.35 7.40
C ILE A 60 5.79 20.80 6.79
N GLN A 61 5.99 19.48 6.86
CA GLN A 61 7.18 18.81 6.32
C GLN A 61 7.20 18.85 4.78
N LYS A 62 8.38 19.14 4.20
CA LYS A 62 8.63 19.21 2.76
C LYS A 62 9.61 18.12 2.29
N PRO A 63 9.41 17.52 1.09
CA PRO A 63 8.28 17.74 0.18
C PRO A 63 6.96 17.13 0.70
N SER A 64 7.03 16.13 1.58
CA SER A 64 5.88 15.53 2.27
C SER A 64 6.34 14.74 3.50
N PRO A 65 5.46 14.43 4.46
CA PRO A 65 5.76 13.46 5.51
C PRO A 65 6.13 12.08 4.95
N PRO A 66 7.02 11.31 5.62
CA PRO A 66 7.34 9.95 5.22
C PRO A 66 6.15 9.01 5.45
N ILE A 67 5.91 8.11 4.51
CA ILE A 67 4.89 7.07 4.58
C ILE A 67 5.54 5.75 5.00
N LEU A 68 5.09 5.19 6.12
CA LEU A 68 5.46 3.85 6.56
C LEU A 68 4.33 2.87 6.22
N VAL A 69 4.68 1.75 5.58
CA VAL A 69 3.74 0.66 5.28
C VAL A 69 3.98 -0.52 6.22
N GLY A 70 2.92 -0.99 6.88
CA GLY A 70 2.95 -2.18 7.71
C GLY A 70 2.73 -3.47 6.92
N GLY A 71 3.57 -4.48 7.18
CA GLY A 71 3.41 -5.83 6.64
C GLY A 71 4.58 -6.29 5.76
N GLY A 72 4.86 -7.60 5.79
CA GLY A 72 6.03 -8.22 5.15
C GLY A 72 5.71 -9.17 3.99
N GLY A 73 4.59 -8.99 3.30
CA GLY A 73 4.22 -9.81 2.14
C GLY A 73 5.19 -9.60 0.98
N GLU A 74 5.99 -10.62 0.66
CA GLU A 74 7.13 -10.50 -0.27
C GLU A 74 6.75 -10.15 -1.71
N ARG A 75 5.63 -10.69 -2.19
CA ARG A 75 5.23 -10.51 -3.59
C ARG A 75 4.55 -9.17 -3.86
N ARG A 76 3.82 -8.63 -2.86
CA ARG A 76 2.94 -7.47 -3.06
C ARG A 76 3.22 -6.34 -2.08
N THR A 77 3.22 -6.59 -0.77
CA THR A 77 3.42 -5.53 0.22
C THR A 77 4.79 -4.88 0.10
N LEU A 78 5.87 -5.68 0.01
CA LEU A 78 7.22 -5.13 -0.15
C LEU A 78 7.41 -4.40 -1.50
N LYS A 79 6.74 -4.87 -2.55
CA LYS A 79 6.70 -4.16 -3.84
C LYS A 79 5.99 -2.80 -3.77
N ILE A 80 4.91 -2.71 -2.99
CA ILE A 80 4.23 -1.42 -2.72
C ILE A 80 5.15 -0.50 -1.92
N VAL A 81 5.85 -1.04 -0.90
CA VAL A 81 6.82 -0.27 -0.12
C VAL A 81 7.89 0.33 -1.02
N ALA A 82 8.59 -0.51 -1.79
CA ALA A 82 9.67 -0.10 -2.68
C ALA A 82 9.26 1.02 -3.65
N LYS A 83 8.02 0.97 -4.16
CA LYS A 83 7.54 1.92 -5.17
C LYS A 83 6.95 3.20 -4.62
N TYR A 84 6.31 3.16 -3.45
CA TYR A 84 5.40 4.24 -3.03
C TYR A 84 5.56 4.71 -1.59
N ALA A 85 6.30 3.97 -0.76
CA ALA A 85 6.52 4.29 0.64
C ALA A 85 7.97 4.69 0.91
N ASP A 86 8.20 5.23 2.10
CA ASP A 86 9.52 5.68 2.55
C ASP A 86 10.11 4.71 3.60
N ALA A 87 9.26 3.90 4.24
CA ALA A 87 9.66 2.90 5.23
C ALA A 87 8.72 1.69 5.26
N CYS A 88 9.20 0.59 5.84
CA CYS A 88 8.38 -0.57 6.18
C CYS A 88 8.45 -0.91 7.67
N ASN A 89 7.34 -1.42 8.21
CA ASN A 89 7.30 -2.03 9.53
C ASN A 89 7.21 -3.55 9.37
N LEU A 90 8.30 -4.23 9.70
CA LEU A 90 8.46 -5.69 9.59
C LEU A 90 8.40 -6.34 10.97
N ILE A 91 7.78 -7.52 11.03
CA ILE A 91 7.63 -8.30 12.26
C ILE A 91 8.21 -9.69 11.99
N GLY A 92 9.09 -10.17 12.87
CA GLY A 92 9.68 -11.50 12.77
C GLY A 92 11.01 -11.61 13.51
N SER A 93 11.64 -12.78 13.40
CA SER A 93 13.02 -13.00 13.85
C SER A 93 14.02 -12.17 13.03
N LEU A 94 15.25 -12.03 13.52
CA LEU A 94 16.32 -11.36 12.77
C LEU A 94 16.56 -12.00 11.39
N GLU A 95 16.52 -13.34 11.31
CA GLU A 95 16.61 -14.08 10.05
C GLU A 95 15.46 -13.72 9.10
N THR A 96 14.23 -13.67 9.62
CA THR A 96 13.05 -13.29 8.83
C THR A 96 13.21 -11.87 8.31
N ILE A 97 13.59 -10.93 9.17
CA ILE A 97 13.78 -9.53 8.80
C ILE A 97 14.86 -9.40 7.73
N ASN A 98 16.01 -10.07 7.89
CA ASN A 98 17.09 -10.06 6.89
C ASN A 98 16.61 -10.55 5.53
N ARG A 99 15.85 -11.66 5.49
CA ARG A 99 15.24 -12.16 4.26
C ARG A 99 14.30 -11.15 3.62
N LYS A 100 13.41 -10.54 4.41
CA LYS A 100 12.47 -9.51 3.92
C LYS A 100 13.19 -8.28 3.38
N LEU A 101 14.27 -7.85 4.02
CA LEU A 101 15.07 -6.72 3.57
C LEU A 101 15.79 -7.04 2.24
N THR A 102 16.28 -8.26 2.05
CA THR A 102 16.80 -8.70 0.74
C THR A 102 15.73 -8.61 -0.33
N VAL A 103 14.54 -9.18 -0.10
CA VAL A 103 13.43 -9.11 -1.06
C VAL A 103 12.98 -7.67 -1.32
N LEU A 104 12.96 -6.81 -0.29
CA LEU A 104 12.61 -5.40 -0.47
C LEU A 104 13.60 -4.71 -1.44
N ARG A 105 14.91 -4.95 -1.26
CA ARG A 105 15.95 -4.39 -2.14
C ARG A 105 15.81 -4.88 -3.58
N GLU A 106 15.39 -6.11 -3.80
CA GLU A 106 15.13 -6.66 -5.15
C GLU A 106 13.95 -5.99 -5.87
N HIS A 107 13.04 -5.33 -5.13
CA HIS A 107 11.91 -4.59 -5.72
C HIS A 107 12.22 -3.10 -5.99
N CYS A 108 13.32 -2.57 -5.46
CA CYS A 108 13.76 -1.18 -5.65
C CYS A 108 14.48 -1.02 -6.98
#